data_AF-M6D466-F1
#
_entry.id   AF-M6D466-F1
#
_cell.length_a   1.000
_cell.length_b   1.000
_cell.length_c   1.000
_cell.angle_alpha   90.00
_cell.angle_beta   90.00
_cell.angle_gamma   90.00
#
_symmetry.space_group_name_H-M   'P 1'
#
loop_
_entity.id
_entity.type
_entity.pdbx_description
1 polymer ?
#
loop_
_entity_poly.entity_id
_entity_poly.type
_entity_poly.pdbx_seq_one_letter_code
_entity_poly.pdbx_strand_id
1 'polypeptide(L)'
;MPLQEGLNYFFILANSDSVVRFQSKADPFYDFQSGEIEELPFLFASPALVPRFLYSLEWNRISFSSQSIRSGAYLSFEEGKIFSKSERFPEGSFEIVNGTKYPILQNPYSPIGSIPFRIFRGESDLTSLGTVRTGSFNLYRQRRNKMISTRYLSLKDIVNPELSESEVTKKIESLYFDARQKSYLFRLIKILFAGTPSEEQTVVSNLFSHEPEFAVFLRDQIFQIEILPLIHGPFLGRILIAMDERIVRFSYHRLSPPVKSMIERNISKNKLKSILDSPPKKPETGESLEETIEKEIFKNFSRNIYYESGIFPIYQEGMNDSKTDPNQKIEAQFQNLPGTSKFNFQISGVGAIELYAVTEKTILFRILEWVEIVRMDTLVSKRERDEQFFLKIPPERILEIPFFPEFRILCGAGITSERKTFEFCLLGFDY
;
A
#
# COMPACT_ATOMS: atom_id res chain seq x y z
N MET A 1 2.17 5.37 18.39
CA MET A 1 3.13 4.73 17.47
C MET A 1 2.56 4.82 16.07
N PRO A 2 3.37 5.17 15.06
CA PRO A 2 2.87 5.33 13.68
C PRO A 2 2.86 4.02 12.87
N LEU A 3 3.31 2.90 13.45
CA LEU A 3 3.10 1.55 12.92
C LEU A 3 2.25 0.76 13.92
N GLN A 4 1.18 0.13 13.44
CA GLN A 4 0.31 -0.75 14.21
C GLN A 4 0.23 -2.12 13.51
N GLU A 5 0.30 -3.19 14.29
CA GLU A 5 0.18 -4.57 13.82
C GLU A 5 -1.30 -5.00 13.83
N GLY A 6 -1.84 -5.39 12.67
CA GLY A 6 -3.12 -6.08 12.52
C GLY A 6 -2.93 -7.59 12.35
N LEU A 7 -4.00 -8.34 12.16
CA LEU A 7 -3.98 -9.79 11.92
C LEU A 7 -3.35 -10.13 10.56
N ASN A 8 -3.72 -9.40 9.52
CA ASN A 8 -3.34 -9.69 8.12
C ASN A 8 -2.52 -8.56 7.48
N TYR A 9 -2.58 -7.35 8.05
CA TYR A 9 -1.89 -6.16 7.54
C TYR A 9 -1.11 -5.45 8.64
N PHE A 10 -0.02 -4.80 8.26
CA PHE A 10 0.55 -3.71 9.06
C PHE A 10 -0.10 -2.39 8.63
N PHE A 11 -0.50 -1.61 9.62
CA PHE A 11 -1.07 -0.28 9.46
C PHE A 11 0.00 0.77 9.67
N ILE A 12 0.34 1.48 8.61
CA ILE A 12 1.22 2.65 8.67
C ILE A 12 0.32 3.86 8.81
N LEU A 13 0.34 4.51 9.97
CA LEU A 13 -0.50 5.67 10.35
C LEU A 13 0.23 7.01 10.13
N ALA A 14 1.29 7.00 9.33
CA ALA A 14 2.15 8.16 9.04
C ALA A 14 1.37 9.36 8.47
N ASN A 15 1.94 10.56 8.61
CA ASN A 15 1.45 11.78 7.98
C ASN A 15 2.63 12.58 7.38
N SER A 16 2.34 13.65 6.65
CA SER A 16 3.38 14.46 5.98
C SER A 16 4.46 14.98 6.93
N ASP A 17 4.10 15.19 8.19
CA ASP A 17 4.97 15.77 9.22
C ASP A 17 5.75 14.72 10.01
N SER A 18 5.42 13.43 9.85
CA SER A 18 6.07 12.32 10.54
C SER A 18 6.29 11.12 9.63
N VAL A 19 7.56 10.68 9.54
CA VAL A 19 7.96 9.58 8.65
C VAL A 19 8.16 8.30 9.46
N VAL A 20 7.59 7.20 8.96
CA VAL A 20 7.84 5.85 9.48
C VAL A 20 8.98 5.24 8.71
N ARG A 21 9.98 4.74 9.44
CA ARG A 21 11.18 4.10 8.88
C ARG A 21 11.22 2.63 9.27
N PHE A 22 11.23 1.72 8.32
CA PHE A 22 11.30 0.27 8.59
C PHE A 22 12.02 -0.48 7.48
N GLN A 23 12.72 -1.56 7.83
CA GLN A 23 13.27 -2.47 6.82
C GLN A 23 12.17 -3.41 6.37
N SER A 24 12.12 -3.69 5.08
CA SER A 24 11.18 -4.65 4.50
C SER A 24 11.90 -5.58 3.56
N LYS A 25 11.36 -6.78 3.44
CA LYS A 25 11.79 -7.79 2.47
C LYS A 25 10.54 -8.52 1.98
N ALA A 26 10.41 -8.67 0.66
CA ALA A 26 9.44 -9.58 0.07
C ALA A 26 9.81 -11.01 0.48
N ASP A 27 8.97 -11.60 1.32
CA ASP A 27 9.16 -12.94 1.90
C ASP A 27 7.78 -13.60 2.02
N PRO A 28 7.13 -13.89 0.87
CA PRO A 28 5.75 -14.33 0.88
C PRO A 28 5.59 -15.67 1.60
N PHE A 29 4.56 -15.76 2.45
CA PHE A 29 4.23 -17.00 3.14
C PHE A 29 3.72 -18.08 2.16
N TYR A 30 3.03 -17.67 1.11
CA TYR A 30 2.54 -18.56 0.05
C TYR A 30 3.51 -18.57 -1.14
N ASP A 31 3.32 -19.51 -2.07
CA ASP A 31 4.12 -19.71 -3.29
C ASP A 31 3.95 -18.57 -4.34
N PHE A 32 3.87 -17.30 -3.91
CA PHE A 32 3.84 -16.16 -4.81
C PHE A 32 5.21 -15.96 -5.47
N GLN A 33 5.22 -15.55 -6.74
CA GLN A 33 6.47 -15.23 -7.41
C GLN A 33 7.08 -13.97 -6.79
N SER A 34 8.23 -14.08 -6.14
CA SER A 34 8.86 -12.93 -5.48
C SER A 34 9.18 -11.77 -6.43
N GLY A 35 9.40 -12.06 -7.71
CA GLY A 35 9.60 -11.04 -8.75
C GLY A 35 8.34 -10.24 -9.12
N GLU A 36 7.15 -10.73 -8.78
CA GLU A 36 5.87 -10.04 -8.97
C GLU A 36 5.48 -9.20 -7.75
N ILE A 37 6.20 -9.33 -6.63
CA ILE A 37 5.95 -8.58 -5.40
C ILE A 37 6.70 -7.25 -5.46
N GLU A 38 5.98 -6.15 -5.26
CA GLU A 38 6.58 -4.82 -5.29
C GLU A 38 7.59 -4.64 -4.14
N GLU A 39 8.78 -4.11 -4.46
CA GLU A 39 9.72 -3.67 -3.43
C GLU A 39 9.20 -2.43 -2.69
N LEU A 40 9.03 -2.57 -1.38
CA LEU A 40 8.56 -1.46 -0.54
C LEU A 40 9.69 -0.46 -0.25
N PRO A 41 9.37 0.85 -0.22
CA PRO A 41 10.32 1.86 0.23
C PRO A 41 10.58 1.73 1.74
N PHE A 42 11.72 2.24 2.21
CA PHE A 42 12.06 2.27 3.64
C PHE A 42 11.30 3.36 4.40
N LEU A 43 10.83 4.41 3.70
CA LEU A 43 10.22 5.60 4.28
C LEU A 43 8.77 5.76 3.84
N PHE A 44 7.86 5.89 4.81
CA PHE A 44 6.46 6.22 4.57
C PHE A 44 6.09 7.52 5.26
N ALA A 45 5.59 8.48 4.49
CA ALA A 45 5.10 9.79 4.95
C ALA A 45 3.58 9.94 4.76
N SER A 46 2.89 8.84 4.48
CA SER A 46 1.45 8.78 4.27
C SER A 46 0.89 7.48 4.80
N PRO A 47 -0.42 7.41 5.07
CA PRO A 47 -1.07 6.18 5.44
C PRO A 47 -0.83 5.09 4.39
N ALA A 48 -0.56 3.87 4.86
CA ALA A 48 -0.32 2.74 4.00
C ALA A 48 -0.69 1.42 4.68
N LEU A 49 -0.96 0.41 3.85
CA LEU A 49 -1.36 -0.93 4.25
C LEU A 49 -0.37 -1.92 3.64
N VAL A 50 0.36 -2.63 4.51
CA VAL A 50 1.37 -3.61 4.07
C VAL A 50 0.87 -5.02 4.41
N PRO A 51 0.64 -5.89 3.41
CA PRO A 51 0.20 -7.27 3.65
C PRO A 51 1.25 -8.09 4.41
N ARG A 52 0.86 -8.65 5.56
CA ARG A 52 1.75 -9.51 6.36
C ARG A 52 2.10 -10.82 5.68
N PHE A 53 1.26 -11.29 4.77
CA PHE A 53 1.48 -12.54 4.05
C PHE A 53 2.47 -12.42 2.88
N LEU A 54 2.93 -11.19 2.57
CA LEU A 54 3.91 -10.93 1.51
C LEU A 54 5.27 -10.42 2.02
N TYR A 55 5.30 -9.82 3.21
CA TYR A 55 6.47 -9.08 3.67
C TYR A 55 6.87 -9.46 5.09
N SER A 56 8.17 -9.63 5.29
CA SER A 56 8.80 -9.52 6.60
C SER A 56 9.25 -8.08 6.84
N LEU A 57 9.02 -7.53 8.03
CA LEU A 57 9.36 -6.16 8.40
C LEU A 57 10.26 -6.12 9.63
N GLU A 58 11.17 -5.14 9.70
CA GLU A 58 11.89 -4.78 10.91
C GLU A 58 11.61 -3.32 11.27
N TRP A 59 11.05 -3.11 12.46
CA TRP A 59 10.72 -1.79 12.96
C TRP A 59 11.05 -1.68 14.44
N ASN A 60 11.74 -0.60 14.85
CA ASN A 60 12.16 -0.38 16.23
C ASN A 60 12.87 -1.59 16.88
N ARG A 61 13.75 -2.27 16.13
CA ARG A 61 14.50 -3.47 16.55
C ARG A 61 13.62 -4.71 16.83
N ILE A 62 12.37 -4.68 16.39
CA ILE A 62 11.45 -5.81 16.42
C ILE A 62 11.30 -6.31 14.99
N SER A 63 11.53 -7.60 14.79
CA SER A 63 11.33 -8.27 13.50
C SER A 63 9.98 -8.97 13.48
N PHE A 64 9.23 -8.74 12.42
CA PHE A 64 7.95 -9.38 12.14
C PHE A 64 8.13 -10.24 10.88
N SER A 65 8.04 -11.55 11.02
CA SER A 65 8.06 -12.46 9.87
C SER A 65 6.74 -12.37 9.10
N SER A 66 6.76 -12.82 7.84
CA SER A 66 5.52 -13.02 7.11
C SER A 66 4.65 -14.09 7.79
N GLN A 67 3.33 -13.98 7.64
CA GLN A 67 2.38 -14.89 8.27
C GLN A 67 1.24 -15.26 7.33
N SER A 68 0.65 -16.44 7.54
CA SER A 68 -0.54 -16.87 6.82
C SER A 68 -1.71 -15.93 7.10
N ILE A 69 -2.57 -15.77 6.10
CA ILE A 69 -3.84 -15.05 6.25
C ILE A 69 -4.68 -15.74 7.33
N ARG A 70 -5.19 -14.94 8.27
CA ARG A 70 -6.12 -15.35 9.31
C ARG A 70 -7.51 -14.86 8.98
N SER A 71 -8.49 -15.76 9.07
CA SER A 71 -9.91 -15.47 9.01
C SER A 71 -10.62 -16.22 10.13
N GLY A 72 -11.77 -15.74 10.57
CA GLY A 72 -12.63 -16.51 11.47
C GLY A 72 -13.24 -17.73 10.75
N ALA A 73 -13.74 -18.72 11.50
CA ALA A 73 -14.39 -19.86 10.89
C ALA A 73 -15.58 -19.48 10.00
N TYR A 74 -15.76 -20.24 8.92
CA TYR A 74 -16.92 -20.12 8.05
C TYR A 74 -18.19 -20.53 8.80
N LEU A 75 -19.23 -19.70 8.68
CA LEU A 75 -20.57 -19.99 9.19
C LEU A 75 -21.45 -20.47 8.03
N SER A 76 -21.99 -21.69 8.17
CA SER A 76 -22.97 -22.26 7.24
C SER A 76 -24.38 -21.90 7.69
N PHE A 77 -25.26 -21.57 6.74
CA PHE A 77 -26.68 -21.37 6.98
C PHE A 77 -27.49 -22.43 6.23
N GLU A 78 -27.99 -23.43 6.95
CA GLU A 78 -28.74 -24.56 6.42
C GLU A 78 -29.97 -24.82 7.31
N GLU A 79 -31.11 -25.16 6.71
CA GLU A 79 -32.34 -25.50 7.43
C GLU A 79 -32.77 -24.46 8.49
N GLY A 80 -32.51 -23.17 8.23
CA GLY A 80 -32.84 -22.09 9.16
C GLY A 80 -31.92 -22.01 10.38
N LYS A 81 -30.75 -22.65 10.35
CA LYS A 81 -29.76 -22.64 11.44
C LYS A 81 -28.39 -22.21 10.93
N ILE A 82 -27.68 -21.47 11.76
CA ILE A 82 -26.30 -21.04 11.55
C ILE A 82 -25.37 -21.87 12.43
N PHE A 83 -24.36 -22.46 11.83
CA PHE A 83 -23.34 -23.22 12.56
C PHE A 83 -21.97 -23.12 11.87
N SER A 84 -20.91 -23.41 12.62
CA SER A 84 -19.58 -23.69 12.06
C SER A 84 -19.24 -25.15 12.31
N LYS A 85 -18.57 -25.79 11.35
CA LYS A 85 -18.05 -27.15 11.51
C LYS A 85 -16.77 -27.19 12.34
N SER A 86 -15.99 -26.12 12.31
CA SER A 86 -14.65 -26.04 12.93
C SER A 86 -14.67 -25.41 14.31
N GLU A 87 -15.65 -24.56 14.63
CA GLU A 87 -15.65 -23.75 15.85
C GLU A 87 -17.05 -23.64 16.46
N ARG A 88 -17.10 -23.48 17.78
CA ARG A 88 -18.31 -23.03 18.48
C ARG A 88 -18.33 -21.50 18.56
N PHE A 89 -19.52 -20.93 18.70
CA PHE A 89 -19.64 -19.50 19.00
C PHE A 89 -18.95 -19.20 20.35
N PRO A 90 -18.05 -18.19 20.39
CA PRO A 90 -17.43 -17.75 21.63
C PRO A 90 -18.46 -17.31 22.68
N GLU A 91 -18.12 -17.44 23.96
CA GLU A 91 -18.94 -16.91 25.04
C GLU A 91 -19.16 -15.39 24.85
N GLY A 92 -20.39 -14.94 25.07
CA GLY A 92 -20.77 -13.54 24.84
C GLY A 92 -21.08 -13.18 23.38
N SER A 93 -21.13 -14.15 22.46
CA SER A 93 -21.60 -13.91 21.09
C SER A 93 -23.07 -13.48 21.06
N PHE A 94 -23.42 -12.55 20.17
CA PHE A 94 -24.80 -12.08 19.99
C PHE A 94 -25.11 -11.73 18.53
N GLU A 95 -26.37 -11.93 18.14
CA GLU A 95 -26.93 -11.38 16.91
C GLU A 95 -27.42 -9.94 17.15
N ILE A 96 -27.25 -9.05 16.17
CA ILE A 96 -27.92 -7.73 16.17
C ILE A 96 -29.08 -7.75 15.18
N VAL A 97 -30.28 -7.43 15.68
CA VAL A 97 -31.47 -7.21 14.85
C VAL A 97 -32.06 -5.86 15.21
N ASN A 98 -32.15 -4.96 14.22
CA ASN A 98 -32.68 -3.59 14.39
C ASN A 98 -32.07 -2.83 15.58
N GLY A 99 -30.76 -2.99 15.79
CA GLY A 99 -30.02 -2.35 16.91
C GLY A 99 -30.18 -3.04 18.27
N THR A 100 -31.02 -4.08 18.37
CA THR A 100 -31.18 -4.88 19.59
C THR A 100 -30.26 -6.09 19.56
N LYS A 101 -29.61 -6.38 20.70
CA LYS A 101 -28.68 -7.52 20.85
C LYS A 101 -29.41 -8.75 21.37
N TYR A 102 -29.18 -9.89 20.73
CA TYR A 102 -29.75 -11.18 21.11
C TYR A 102 -28.65 -12.20 21.36
N PRO A 103 -28.52 -12.75 22.58
CA PRO A 103 -27.43 -13.66 22.90
C PRO A 103 -27.52 -14.99 22.14
N ILE A 104 -26.38 -15.51 21.71
CA ILE A 104 -26.25 -16.83 21.07
C ILE A 104 -25.86 -17.84 22.14
N LEU A 105 -26.82 -18.68 22.55
CA LEU A 105 -26.65 -19.64 23.66
C LEU A 105 -26.48 -21.09 23.20
N GLN A 106 -26.64 -21.36 21.90
CA GLN A 106 -26.63 -22.71 21.34
C GLN A 106 -25.88 -22.75 20.01
N ASN A 107 -25.31 -23.92 19.69
CA ASN A 107 -24.72 -24.23 18.39
C ASN A 107 -25.27 -25.61 17.95
N PRO A 108 -25.98 -25.73 16.82
CA PRO A 108 -26.36 -24.68 15.86
C PRO A 108 -27.25 -23.59 16.43
N TYR A 109 -27.06 -22.35 15.98
CA TYR A 109 -27.85 -21.19 16.34
C TYR A 109 -29.04 -21.01 15.40
N SER A 110 -30.19 -20.57 15.91
CA SER A 110 -31.34 -20.19 15.07
C SER A 110 -31.45 -18.67 15.07
N PRO A 111 -31.14 -18.00 13.95
CA PRO A 111 -31.17 -16.55 13.88
C PRO A 111 -32.59 -16.00 14.04
N ILE A 112 -32.68 -14.85 14.67
CA ILE A 112 -33.92 -14.09 14.89
C ILE A 112 -34.15 -13.11 13.75
N GLY A 113 -33.06 -12.59 13.18
CA GLY A 113 -33.11 -11.61 12.10
C GLY A 113 -33.45 -12.22 10.75
N SER A 114 -33.18 -11.44 9.71
CA SER A 114 -33.20 -11.88 8.32
C SER A 114 -31.84 -11.57 7.69
N ILE A 115 -31.56 -12.17 6.54
CA ILE A 115 -30.32 -11.94 5.81
C ILE A 115 -30.22 -10.44 5.44
N PRO A 116 -29.07 -9.77 5.68
CA PRO A 116 -27.85 -10.34 6.23
C PRO A 116 -27.87 -10.49 7.76
N PHE A 117 -27.53 -11.68 8.26
CA PHE A 117 -27.44 -11.94 9.70
C PHE A 117 -26.16 -11.33 10.26
N ARG A 118 -26.27 -10.44 11.25
CA ARG A 118 -25.12 -9.73 11.85
C ARG A 118 -24.80 -10.31 13.21
N ILE A 119 -23.70 -11.07 13.29
CA ILE A 119 -23.28 -11.81 14.48
C ILE A 119 -21.95 -11.27 14.99
N PHE A 120 -21.92 -10.80 16.24
CA PHE A 120 -20.69 -10.51 16.95
C PHE A 120 -20.12 -11.80 17.55
N ARG A 121 -18.84 -12.07 17.29
CA ARG A 121 -18.11 -13.28 17.72
C ARG A 121 -16.94 -12.95 18.67
N GLY A 122 -17.09 -11.91 19.48
CA GLY A 122 -16.04 -11.37 20.34
C GLY A 122 -16.28 -9.88 20.58
N GLU A 123 -15.32 -9.19 21.21
CA GLU A 123 -15.47 -7.76 21.55
C GLU A 123 -15.50 -6.85 20.31
N SER A 124 -14.77 -7.18 19.24
CA SER A 124 -14.59 -6.32 18.06
C SER A 124 -14.83 -6.99 16.70
N ASP A 125 -15.25 -8.26 16.70
CA ASP A 125 -15.36 -9.06 15.48
C ASP A 125 -16.83 -9.28 15.09
N LEU A 126 -17.22 -8.69 13.95
CA LEU A 126 -18.54 -8.81 13.36
C LEU A 126 -18.49 -9.69 12.12
N THR A 127 -19.33 -10.73 12.09
CA THR A 127 -19.59 -11.53 10.90
C THR A 127 -20.99 -11.23 10.36
N SER A 128 -21.08 -10.89 9.09
CA SER A 128 -22.33 -10.74 8.35
C SER A 128 -22.48 -11.90 7.37
N LEU A 129 -23.54 -12.70 7.52
CA LEU A 129 -23.89 -13.76 6.58
C LEU A 129 -24.85 -13.21 5.52
N GLY A 130 -24.41 -13.21 4.27
CA GLY A 130 -25.16 -12.68 3.13
C GLY A 130 -24.91 -11.20 2.85
N THR A 131 -25.69 -10.69 1.90
CA THR A 131 -25.52 -9.35 1.31
C THR A 131 -26.63 -8.41 1.76
N VAL A 132 -26.34 -7.11 1.85
CA VAL A 132 -27.33 -6.08 2.21
C VAL A 132 -28.45 -5.96 1.17
N ARG A 133 -28.11 -6.00 -0.12
CA ARG A 133 -29.10 -6.02 -1.21
C ARG A 133 -29.30 -7.42 -1.73
N THR A 134 -30.50 -7.69 -2.24
CA THR A 134 -30.88 -8.94 -2.91
C THR A 134 -31.73 -8.62 -4.14
N GLY A 135 -31.82 -9.56 -5.08
CA GLY A 135 -32.56 -9.36 -6.33
C GLY A 135 -31.89 -8.40 -7.30
N SER A 136 -32.72 -7.76 -8.13
CA SER A 136 -32.31 -6.72 -9.10
C SER A 136 -32.36 -5.34 -8.44
N PHE A 137 -31.36 -4.52 -8.69
CA PHE A 137 -31.31 -3.15 -8.17
C PHE A 137 -30.51 -2.25 -9.10
N ASN A 138 -30.76 -0.94 -9.00
CA ASN A 138 -30.08 0.07 -9.78
C ASN A 138 -29.18 0.89 -8.88
N LEU A 139 -28.01 1.26 -9.40
CA LEU A 139 -27.12 2.21 -8.76
C LEU A 139 -26.74 3.31 -9.73
N TYR A 140 -26.43 4.48 -9.20
CA TYR A 140 -25.96 5.61 -9.98
C TYR A 140 -24.43 5.63 -10.01
N ARG A 141 -23.87 5.43 -11.20
CA ARG A 141 -22.43 5.46 -11.42
C ARG A 141 -21.91 6.89 -11.39
N GLN A 142 -20.87 7.10 -10.59
CA GLN A 142 -20.04 8.30 -10.59
C GLN A 142 -18.63 7.91 -11.02
N ARG A 143 -17.96 8.83 -11.71
CA ARG A 143 -16.55 8.70 -12.08
C ARG A 143 -15.74 9.43 -11.02
N ARG A 144 -14.79 8.74 -10.39
CA ARG A 144 -13.84 9.36 -9.45
C ARG A 144 -12.42 9.18 -9.95
N ASN A 145 -11.58 10.16 -9.71
CA ASN A 145 -10.17 10.09 -10.04
C ASN A 145 -9.53 8.94 -9.27
N LYS A 146 -8.91 8.01 -10.00
CA LYS A 146 -8.14 6.92 -9.42
C LYS A 146 -6.85 7.52 -8.91
N MET A 147 -6.54 7.27 -7.64
CA MET A 147 -5.24 7.61 -7.09
C MET A 147 -4.29 6.45 -7.36
N ILE A 148 -3.13 6.74 -7.92
CA ILE A 148 -2.06 5.77 -8.13
C ILE A 148 -0.95 6.08 -7.13
N SER A 149 -0.37 5.03 -6.54
CA SER A 149 0.84 5.14 -5.75
C SER A 149 2.08 5.13 -6.64
N THR A 150 3.01 6.02 -6.39
CA THR A 150 4.34 5.96 -6.98
C THR A 150 5.38 6.33 -5.94
N ARG A 151 6.60 5.91 -6.19
CA ARG A 151 7.75 6.22 -5.37
C ARG A 151 8.44 7.47 -5.93
N TYR A 152 8.88 8.35 -5.06
CA TYR A 152 9.68 9.53 -5.42
C TYR A 152 10.78 9.75 -4.41
N LEU A 153 11.81 10.49 -4.83
CA LEU A 153 12.92 10.85 -3.99
C LEU A 153 12.73 12.26 -3.41
N SER A 154 12.50 12.38 -2.10
CA SER A 154 12.49 13.68 -1.45
C SER A 154 13.92 14.14 -1.21
N LEU A 155 14.34 15.22 -1.86
CA LEU A 155 15.66 15.80 -1.59
C LEU A 155 15.79 16.30 -0.14
N LYS A 156 14.69 16.55 0.60
CA LYS A 156 14.76 16.86 2.04
C LYS A 156 15.32 15.70 2.88
N ASP A 157 15.12 14.45 2.44
CA ASP A 157 15.68 13.29 3.14
C ASP A 157 17.15 13.02 2.81
N ILE A 158 17.64 13.62 1.73
CA ILE A 158 18.96 13.31 1.16
C ILE A 158 19.95 14.42 1.41
N VAL A 159 19.53 15.66 1.27
CA VAL A 159 20.39 16.83 1.42
C VAL A 159 20.49 17.15 2.90
N ASN A 160 21.69 17.52 3.36
CA ASN A 160 21.87 17.94 4.75
C ASN A 160 20.95 19.16 5.03
N PRO A 161 20.05 19.08 6.04
CA PRO A 161 19.12 20.16 6.38
C PRO A 161 19.82 21.47 6.81
N GLU A 162 21.10 21.42 7.15
CA GLU A 162 21.90 22.61 7.52
C GLU A 162 22.38 23.43 6.31
N LEU A 163 22.29 22.90 5.09
CA LEU A 163 22.73 23.60 3.88
C LEU A 163 21.68 24.60 3.40
N SER A 164 22.13 25.82 3.07
CA SER A 164 21.29 26.84 2.45
C SER A 164 20.97 26.49 0.98
N GLU A 165 19.86 27.02 0.45
CA GLU A 165 19.46 26.86 -0.96
C GLU A 165 20.62 27.15 -1.93
N SER A 166 21.40 28.20 -1.64
CA SER A 166 22.53 28.63 -2.45
C SER A 166 23.68 27.61 -2.48
N GLU A 167 23.95 26.93 -1.36
CA GLU A 167 25.01 25.93 -1.25
C GLU A 167 24.61 24.62 -1.93
N VAL A 168 23.33 24.23 -1.80
CA VAL A 168 22.79 23.07 -2.52
C VAL A 168 22.83 23.32 -4.02
N THR A 169 22.45 24.52 -4.48
CA THR A 169 22.49 24.90 -5.90
C THR A 169 23.90 24.77 -6.47
N LYS A 170 24.93 25.29 -5.78
CA LYS A 170 26.34 25.14 -6.19
C LYS A 170 26.78 23.68 -6.27
N LYS A 171 26.33 22.83 -5.34
CA LYS A 171 26.61 21.38 -5.42
C LYS A 171 25.97 20.76 -6.65
N ILE A 172 24.71 21.10 -6.98
CA ILE A 172 24.02 20.58 -8.17
C ILE A 172 24.73 20.98 -9.47
N GLU A 173 25.23 22.21 -9.57
CA GLU A 173 26.01 22.66 -10.73
C GLU A 173 27.23 21.76 -10.99
N SER A 174 27.86 21.27 -9.92
CA SER A 174 29.04 20.38 -10.00
C SER A 174 28.73 18.92 -10.35
N LEU A 175 27.46 18.50 -10.33
CA LEU A 175 27.05 17.13 -10.64
C LEU A 175 27.08 16.86 -12.15
N TYR A 176 27.25 15.60 -12.55
CA TYR A 176 27.29 15.18 -13.96
C TYR A 176 25.90 14.74 -14.45
N PHE A 177 24.92 15.63 -14.33
CA PHE A 177 23.61 15.52 -14.99
C PHE A 177 23.56 16.32 -16.29
N ASP A 178 22.70 15.94 -17.22
CA ASP A 178 22.44 16.73 -18.43
C ASP A 178 21.75 18.08 -18.09
N ALA A 179 21.71 19.01 -19.06
CA ALA A 179 21.15 20.34 -18.83
C ALA A 179 19.66 20.31 -18.44
N ARG A 180 18.89 19.35 -18.95
CA ARG A 180 17.46 19.20 -18.67
C ARG A 180 17.24 18.69 -17.25
N GLN A 181 17.96 17.64 -16.86
CA GLN A 181 17.99 17.06 -15.53
C GLN A 181 18.44 18.08 -14.47
N LYS A 182 19.49 18.86 -14.74
CA LYS A 182 19.90 19.97 -13.84
C LYS A 182 18.79 21.01 -13.67
N SER A 183 18.13 21.41 -14.76
CA SER A 183 16.98 22.33 -14.68
C SER A 183 15.87 21.79 -13.78
N TYR A 184 15.56 20.50 -13.91
CA TYR A 184 14.58 19.81 -13.06
C TYR A 184 15.01 19.74 -11.59
N LEU A 185 16.28 19.47 -11.30
CA LEU A 185 16.83 19.53 -9.94
C LEU A 185 16.72 20.93 -9.31
N PHE A 186 17.03 21.99 -10.07
CA PHE A 186 16.88 23.37 -9.59
C PHE A 186 15.42 23.73 -9.31
N ARG A 187 14.48 23.29 -10.15
CA ARG A 187 13.05 23.45 -9.88
C ARG A 187 12.64 22.73 -8.60
N LEU A 188 13.16 21.52 -8.39
CA LEU A 188 12.85 20.76 -7.18
C LEU A 188 13.41 21.44 -5.93
N ILE A 189 14.64 21.93 -5.94
CA ILE A 189 15.22 22.72 -4.83
C ILE A 189 14.27 23.86 -4.44
N LYS A 190 13.79 24.64 -5.41
CA LYS A 190 12.86 25.74 -5.13
C LYS A 190 11.59 25.26 -4.45
N ILE A 191 11.07 24.09 -4.82
CA ILE A 191 9.93 23.47 -4.14
C ILE A 191 10.30 23.07 -2.69
N LEU A 192 11.49 22.50 -2.46
CA LEU A 192 11.94 22.10 -1.12
C LEU A 192 12.03 23.29 -0.15
N PHE A 193 12.59 24.41 -0.62
CA PHE A 193 12.83 25.60 0.19
C PHE A 193 11.63 26.55 0.25
N ALA A 194 10.60 26.34 -0.58
CA ALA A 194 9.40 27.18 -0.60
C ALA A 194 8.38 26.84 0.50
N GLY A 195 8.47 25.68 1.18
CA GLY A 195 7.41 25.30 2.13
C GLY A 195 7.65 24.07 3.02
N THR A 196 6.62 23.78 3.82
CA THR A 196 6.51 22.66 4.75
C THR A 196 6.52 21.29 4.04
N PRO A 197 6.75 20.17 4.76
CA PRO A 197 6.67 18.82 4.18
C PRO A 197 5.31 18.49 3.53
N SER A 198 4.21 18.97 4.09
CA SER A 198 2.86 18.77 3.54
C SER A 198 2.65 19.50 2.20
N GLU A 199 3.15 20.72 2.10
CA GLU A 199 3.11 21.51 0.86
C GLU A 199 3.95 20.85 -0.24
N GLU A 200 5.16 20.36 0.09
CA GLU A 200 5.99 19.60 -0.84
C GLU A 200 5.23 18.40 -1.39
N GLN A 201 4.60 17.58 -0.53
CA GLN A 201 3.87 16.39 -0.97
C GLN A 201 2.71 16.76 -1.90
N THR A 202 1.99 17.85 -1.60
CA THR A 202 0.89 18.34 -2.44
C THR A 202 1.40 18.81 -3.80
N VAL A 203 2.49 19.58 -3.83
CA VAL A 203 3.12 20.04 -5.07
C VAL A 203 3.61 18.85 -5.90
N VAL A 204 4.33 17.91 -5.28
CA VAL A 204 4.84 16.72 -5.96
C VAL A 204 3.69 15.87 -6.51
N SER A 205 2.63 15.63 -5.72
CA SER A 205 1.43 14.92 -6.20
C SER A 205 0.84 15.59 -7.45
N ASN A 206 0.66 16.90 -7.42
CA ASN A 206 0.12 17.64 -8.56
C ASN A 206 1.05 17.59 -9.79
N LEU A 207 2.36 17.61 -9.59
CA LEU A 207 3.34 17.44 -10.66
C LEU A 207 3.21 16.05 -11.31
N PHE A 208 3.01 14.99 -10.53
CA PHE A 208 2.78 13.66 -11.09
C PHE A 208 1.47 13.55 -11.88
N SER A 209 0.44 14.32 -11.51
CA SER A 209 -0.83 14.38 -12.24
C SER A 209 -0.75 15.18 -13.54
N HIS A 210 0.03 16.27 -13.58
CA HIS A 210 -0.03 17.27 -14.66
C HIS A 210 1.25 17.43 -15.49
N GLU A 211 2.40 17.02 -14.98
CA GLU A 211 3.73 17.21 -15.58
C GLU A 211 4.47 15.85 -15.71
N PRO A 212 4.02 14.96 -16.62
CA PRO A 212 4.48 13.58 -16.69
C PRO A 212 5.98 13.44 -16.98
N GLU A 213 6.57 14.37 -17.72
CA GLU A 213 8.02 14.35 -17.99
C GLU A 213 8.85 14.58 -16.73
N PHE A 214 8.41 15.52 -15.88
CA PHE A 214 9.10 15.80 -14.62
C PHE A 214 8.82 14.69 -13.60
N ALA A 215 7.64 14.07 -13.63
CA ALA A 215 7.30 12.90 -12.85
C ALA A 215 8.25 11.71 -13.13
N VAL A 216 8.52 11.43 -14.41
CA VAL A 216 9.50 10.40 -14.82
C VAL A 216 10.90 10.74 -14.31
N PHE A 217 11.28 12.02 -14.34
CA PHE A 217 12.56 12.44 -13.76
C PHE A 217 12.64 12.12 -12.25
N LEU A 218 11.58 12.40 -11.48
CA LEU A 218 11.53 12.15 -10.03
C LEU A 218 11.43 10.67 -9.64
N ARG A 219 10.84 9.86 -10.51
CA ARG A 219 10.69 8.42 -10.28
C ARG A 219 11.93 7.64 -10.67
N ASP A 220 12.56 7.97 -11.81
CA ASP A 220 13.57 7.11 -12.43
C ASP A 220 14.95 7.74 -12.51
N GLN A 221 15.02 9.04 -12.80
CA GLN A 221 16.30 9.68 -13.15
C GLN A 221 17.05 10.22 -11.94
N ILE A 222 16.32 10.60 -10.88
CA ILE A 222 16.92 11.18 -9.68
C ILE A 222 17.63 10.16 -8.80
N PHE A 223 17.31 8.87 -8.95
CA PHE A 223 17.92 7.77 -8.17
C PHE A 223 19.29 7.32 -8.69
N GLN A 224 19.80 7.95 -9.75
CA GLN A 224 21.09 7.64 -10.36
C GLN A 224 22.26 7.88 -9.39
N ILE A 225 23.36 7.15 -9.59
CA ILE A 225 24.58 7.28 -8.77
C ILE A 225 25.13 8.72 -8.72
N GLU A 226 24.81 9.56 -9.71
CA GLU A 226 25.22 10.97 -9.75
C GLU A 226 24.60 11.83 -8.63
N ILE A 227 23.52 11.39 -7.99
CA ILE A 227 22.93 12.09 -6.83
C ILE A 227 23.76 11.89 -5.55
N LEU A 228 24.68 10.92 -5.55
CA LEU A 228 25.45 10.49 -4.39
C LEU A 228 26.19 11.62 -3.64
N PRO A 229 26.80 12.63 -4.30
CA PRO A 229 27.45 13.74 -3.59
C PRO A 229 26.49 14.64 -2.81
N LEU A 230 25.17 14.55 -3.06
CA LEU A 230 24.15 15.23 -2.28
C LEU A 230 23.73 14.43 -1.04
N ILE A 231 23.95 13.11 -1.02
CA ILE A 231 23.55 12.22 0.09
C ILE A 231 24.46 12.45 1.30
N HIS A 232 23.85 12.76 2.43
CA HIS A 232 24.54 12.89 3.71
C HIS A 232 24.65 11.55 4.46
N GLY A 233 25.68 11.41 5.31
CA GLY A 233 25.86 10.27 6.20
C GLY A 233 26.63 9.08 5.61
N PRO A 234 26.89 8.02 6.43
CA PRO A 234 27.72 6.86 6.06
C PRO A 234 26.96 5.84 5.21
N PHE A 235 26.26 6.30 4.18
CA PHE A 235 25.47 5.46 3.27
C PHE A 235 26.37 4.49 2.48
N LEU A 236 27.42 5.02 1.85
CA LEU A 236 28.31 4.25 0.98
C LEU A 236 29.16 3.21 1.69
N GLY A 237 29.58 3.49 2.92
CA GLY A 237 30.51 2.61 3.64
C GLY A 237 29.96 1.19 3.75
N ARG A 238 28.67 1.04 4.06
CA ARG A 238 28.01 -0.27 4.17
C ARG A 238 28.00 -1.04 2.85
N ILE A 239 27.66 -0.37 1.75
CA ILE A 239 27.58 -0.96 0.41
C ILE A 239 28.98 -1.41 -0.04
N LEU A 240 29.97 -0.53 0.08
CA LEU A 240 31.34 -0.77 -0.38
C LEU A 240 32.08 -1.84 0.45
N ILE A 241 31.68 -2.07 1.70
CA ILE A 241 32.23 -3.16 2.53
C ILE A 241 31.70 -4.52 2.09
N ALA A 242 30.42 -4.62 1.74
CA ALA A 242 29.77 -5.88 1.38
C ALA A 242 30.07 -6.33 -0.06
N MET A 243 30.42 -5.40 -0.96
CA MET A 243 30.56 -5.69 -2.38
C MET A 243 31.94 -6.25 -2.75
N ASP A 244 31.99 -7.10 -3.79
CA ASP A 244 33.24 -7.63 -4.35
C ASP A 244 34.10 -6.50 -4.94
N GLU A 245 35.33 -6.37 -4.45
CA GLU A 245 36.29 -5.35 -4.87
C GLU A 245 36.55 -5.35 -6.38
N ARG A 246 36.49 -6.53 -7.02
CA ARG A 246 36.71 -6.68 -8.47
C ARG A 246 35.60 -6.05 -9.29
N ILE A 247 34.37 -6.06 -8.76
CA ILE A 247 33.21 -5.40 -9.37
C ILE A 247 33.33 -3.89 -9.17
N VAL A 248 33.67 -3.44 -7.95
CA VAL A 248 33.95 -2.02 -7.69
C VAL A 248 35.00 -1.49 -8.67
N ARG A 249 36.09 -2.24 -8.85
CA ARG A 249 37.19 -1.89 -9.75
C ARG A 249 36.76 -1.74 -11.20
N PHE A 250 35.88 -2.62 -11.67
CA PHE A 250 35.36 -2.59 -13.03
C PHE A 250 34.60 -1.28 -13.30
N SER A 251 33.74 -0.87 -12.37
CA SER A 251 32.94 0.36 -12.48
C SER A 251 33.75 1.63 -12.17
N TYR A 252 34.71 1.56 -11.25
CA TYR A 252 35.40 2.72 -10.69
C TYR A 252 35.95 3.69 -11.74
N HIS A 253 36.51 3.20 -12.84
CA HIS A 253 37.08 4.05 -13.90
C HIS A 253 36.05 4.91 -14.62
N ARG A 254 34.81 4.42 -14.74
CA ARG A 254 33.71 5.05 -15.48
C ARG A 254 32.95 6.08 -14.65
N LEU A 255 33.12 6.06 -13.34
CA LEU A 255 32.47 6.98 -12.42
C LEU A 255 32.90 8.43 -12.68
N SER A 256 31.95 9.35 -12.50
CA SER A 256 32.20 10.77 -12.57
C SER A 256 33.16 11.23 -11.46
N PRO A 257 33.93 12.31 -11.66
CA PRO A 257 34.84 12.83 -10.64
C PRO A 257 34.18 13.12 -9.27
N PRO A 258 32.97 13.71 -9.20
CA PRO A 258 32.28 13.91 -7.92
C PRO A 258 31.97 12.60 -7.19
N VAL A 259 31.51 11.58 -7.92
CA VAL A 259 31.20 10.26 -7.36
C VAL A 259 32.47 9.56 -6.87
N LYS A 260 33.57 9.60 -7.65
CA LYS A 260 34.89 9.07 -7.24
C LYS A 260 35.37 9.69 -5.95
N SER A 261 35.35 11.03 -5.87
CA SER A 261 35.76 11.74 -4.66
C SER A 261 34.92 11.33 -3.45
N MET A 262 33.64 11.01 -3.64
CA MET A 262 32.78 10.60 -2.55
C MET A 262 33.10 9.18 -2.08
N ILE A 263 33.35 8.25 -3.00
CA ILE A 263 33.80 6.88 -2.67
C ILE A 263 35.13 6.93 -1.89
N GLU A 264 36.12 7.67 -2.39
CA GLU A 264 37.44 7.79 -1.77
C GLU A 264 37.41 8.31 -0.34
N ARG A 265 36.46 9.21 -0.03
CA ARG A 265 36.26 9.75 1.33
C ARG A 265 35.59 8.75 2.28
N ASN A 266 34.86 7.77 1.75
CA ASN A 266 34.06 6.82 2.54
C ASN A 266 34.73 5.46 2.74
N ILE A 267 35.90 5.22 2.15
CA ILE A 267 36.67 3.98 2.33
C ILE A 267 38.09 4.27 2.80
N SER A 268 38.70 3.30 3.48
CA SER A 268 40.09 3.44 3.93
C SER A 268 41.06 3.43 2.74
N LYS A 269 42.19 4.13 2.88
CA LYS A 269 43.27 4.15 1.86
C LYS A 269 43.73 2.73 1.47
N ASN A 270 43.77 1.81 2.44
CA ASN A 270 44.16 0.43 2.23
C ASN A 270 43.12 -0.34 1.39
N LYS A 271 41.83 -0.17 1.69
CA LYS A 271 40.74 -0.78 0.93
C LYS A 271 40.69 -0.25 -0.51
N LEU A 272 40.86 1.06 -0.68
CA LEU A 272 40.95 1.68 -2.01
C LEU A 272 42.11 1.08 -2.81
N LYS A 273 43.30 0.95 -2.21
CA LYS A 273 44.45 0.32 -2.88
C LYS A 273 44.14 -1.12 -3.29
N SER A 274 43.54 -1.91 -2.39
CA SER A 274 43.12 -3.29 -2.68
C SER A 274 42.15 -3.38 -3.87
N ILE A 275 41.16 -2.48 -3.93
CA ILE A 275 40.23 -2.39 -5.07
C ILE A 275 40.98 -2.06 -6.37
N LEU A 276 41.90 -1.10 -6.34
CA LEU A 276 42.65 -0.69 -7.54
C LEU A 276 43.59 -1.79 -8.05
N ASP A 277 44.16 -2.58 -7.13
CA ASP A 277 45.09 -3.69 -7.41
C ASP A 277 44.35 -4.99 -7.81
N SER A 278 43.05 -5.08 -7.51
CA SER A 278 42.23 -6.25 -7.83
C SER A 278 41.97 -6.41 -9.34
N PRO A 279 41.90 -7.65 -9.87
CA PRO A 279 41.54 -7.88 -11.28
C PRO A 279 40.09 -7.47 -11.54
N PRO A 280 39.78 -6.71 -12.60
CA PRO A 280 38.41 -6.27 -12.85
C PRO A 280 37.52 -7.45 -13.25
N LYS A 281 36.35 -7.59 -12.61
CA LYS A 281 35.31 -8.56 -12.94
C LYS A 281 34.13 -7.83 -13.57
N LYS A 282 33.75 -8.20 -14.80
CA LYS A 282 32.53 -7.66 -15.41
C LYS A 282 31.32 -8.15 -14.61
N PRO A 283 30.46 -7.26 -14.08
CA PRO A 283 29.29 -7.64 -13.33
C PRO A 283 28.21 -8.26 -14.23
N GLU A 284 27.37 -9.10 -13.65
CA GLU A 284 26.11 -9.52 -14.25
C GLU A 284 25.10 -8.35 -14.19
N THR A 285 24.02 -8.44 -14.97
CA THR A 285 22.99 -7.40 -15.00
C THR A 285 22.37 -7.24 -13.61
N GLY A 286 22.37 -6.02 -13.07
CA GLY A 286 21.84 -5.72 -11.75
C GLY A 286 22.84 -5.85 -10.60
N GLU A 287 24.08 -6.28 -10.87
CA GLU A 287 25.18 -6.43 -9.88
C GLU A 287 26.28 -5.37 -10.01
N SER A 288 26.16 -4.41 -10.92
CA SER A 288 27.15 -3.35 -11.03
C SER A 288 27.16 -2.44 -9.80
N LEU A 289 28.26 -1.72 -9.59
CA LEU A 289 28.37 -0.74 -8.51
C LEU A 289 27.28 0.32 -8.61
N GLU A 290 27.04 0.81 -9.83
CA GLU A 290 26.04 1.80 -10.18
C GLU A 290 24.66 1.28 -9.81
N GLU A 291 24.23 0.15 -10.36
CA GLU A 291 22.90 -0.42 -10.10
C GLU A 291 22.69 -0.76 -8.61
N THR A 292 23.73 -1.24 -7.92
CA THR A 292 23.65 -1.56 -6.49
C THR A 292 23.46 -0.30 -5.65
N ILE A 293 24.22 0.77 -5.95
CA ILE A 293 24.06 2.05 -5.26
C ILE A 293 22.69 2.64 -5.56
N GLU A 294 22.26 2.65 -6.82
CA GLU A 294 20.95 3.19 -7.24
C GLU A 294 19.79 2.46 -6.55
N LYS A 295 19.83 1.13 -6.50
CA LYS A 295 18.86 0.31 -5.74
C LYS A 295 18.85 0.66 -4.26
N GLU A 296 20.02 0.83 -3.65
CA GLU A 296 20.11 1.19 -2.23
C GLU A 296 19.66 2.64 -1.97
N ILE A 297 19.90 3.58 -2.88
CA ILE A 297 19.37 4.95 -2.78
C ILE A 297 17.84 4.89 -2.83
N PHE A 298 17.32 4.15 -3.81
CA PHE A 298 15.90 3.93 -3.98
C PHE A 298 15.27 3.34 -2.73
N LYS A 299 15.81 2.23 -2.24
CA LYS A 299 15.30 1.55 -1.05
C LYS A 299 15.30 2.47 0.17
N ASN A 300 16.39 3.17 0.45
CA ASN A 300 16.57 3.92 1.71
C ASN A 300 15.90 5.31 1.72
N PHE A 301 15.77 5.96 0.57
CA PHE A 301 15.36 7.38 0.50
C PHE A 301 14.10 7.63 -0.32
N SER A 302 13.57 6.63 -1.04
CA SER A 302 12.28 6.81 -1.70
C SER A 302 11.14 6.87 -0.69
N ARG A 303 10.14 7.71 -0.99
CA ARG A 303 8.88 7.82 -0.28
C ARG A 303 7.74 7.40 -1.20
N ASN A 304 6.69 6.83 -0.62
CA ASN A 304 5.44 6.63 -1.35
C ASN A 304 4.63 7.94 -1.42
N ILE A 305 4.09 8.24 -2.60
CA ILE A 305 3.12 9.32 -2.83
C ILE A 305 1.94 8.82 -3.61
N TYR A 306 0.82 9.49 -3.45
CA TYR A 306 -0.40 9.19 -4.18
C TYR A 306 -0.77 10.41 -5.02
N TYR A 307 -1.05 10.18 -6.29
CA TYR A 307 -1.45 11.23 -7.24
C TYR A 307 -2.61 10.76 -8.11
N GLU A 308 -3.33 11.72 -8.68
CA GLU A 308 -4.51 11.44 -9.48
C GLU A 308 -4.10 11.00 -10.89
N SER A 309 -4.40 9.76 -11.23
CA SER A 309 -4.15 9.21 -12.55
C SER A 309 -5.18 8.13 -12.88
N GLY A 310 -6.01 8.42 -13.88
CA GLY A 310 -7.10 7.55 -14.31
C GLY A 310 -8.41 7.78 -13.58
N ILE A 311 -9.40 6.96 -13.90
CA ILE A 311 -10.77 7.07 -13.38
C ILE A 311 -11.27 5.67 -13.01
N PHE A 312 -11.96 5.55 -11.89
CA PHE A 312 -12.68 4.32 -11.52
C PHE A 312 -14.16 4.61 -11.24
N PRO A 313 -15.05 3.63 -11.45
CA PRO A 313 -16.45 3.76 -11.09
C PRO A 313 -16.63 3.65 -9.57
N ILE A 314 -17.46 4.53 -9.02
CA ILE A 314 -18.09 4.35 -7.71
C ILE A 314 -19.60 4.50 -7.86
N TYR A 315 -20.35 3.89 -6.96
CA TYR A 315 -21.81 3.87 -7.04
C TYR A 315 -22.48 4.43 -5.80
N GLN A 316 -23.75 4.79 -5.92
CA GLN A 316 -24.61 5.22 -4.82
C GLN A 316 -26.08 4.85 -5.09
N GLU A 317 -26.88 4.62 -4.05
CA GLU A 317 -28.28 4.22 -4.17
C GLU A 317 -29.22 5.37 -4.59
N GLY A 318 -28.94 6.59 -4.11
CA GLY A 318 -29.83 7.74 -4.28
C GLY A 318 -29.27 8.84 -5.19
N MET A 319 -30.16 9.60 -5.81
CA MET A 319 -29.85 10.78 -6.61
C MET A 319 -29.79 12.04 -5.73
N ASN A 320 -28.92 12.08 -4.72
CA ASN A 320 -28.81 13.30 -3.90
C ASN A 320 -28.22 14.47 -4.73
N ASP A 321 -28.88 15.63 -4.62
CA ASP A 321 -28.64 16.95 -5.25
C ASP A 321 -27.32 17.62 -4.83
N SER A 322 -26.18 16.95 -5.02
CA SER A 322 -24.90 17.65 -5.01
C SER A 322 -24.74 18.39 -6.34
N LYS A 323 -24.97 19.71 -6.33
CA LYS A 323 -24.78 20.69 -7.43
C LYS A 323 -23.35 20.78 -7.99
N THR A 324 -22.56 19.71 -7.96
CA THR A 324 -21.11 19.77 -8.16
C THR A 324 -20.53 18.84 -9.20
N ASP A 325 -21.34 18.12 -10.01
CA ASP A 325 -20.76 17.38 -11.14
C ASP A 325 -21.63 17.45 -12.42
N PRO A 326 -21.13 18.09 -13.49
CA PRO A 326 -21.80 18.14 -14.79
C PRO A 326 -21.66 16.82 -15.60
N ASN A 327 -20.97 15.81 -15.08
CA ASN A 327 -20.92 14.48 -15.69
C ASN A 327 -22.17 13.68 -15.31
N GLN A 328 -23.03 13.44 -16.30
CA GLN A 328 -24.24 12.62 -16.24
C GLN A 328 -24.03 11.35 -15.39
N LYS A 329 -24.75 11.24 -14.27
CA LYS A 329 -24.80 10.01 -13.46
C LYS A 329 -25.49 8.94 -14.30
N ILE A 330 -24.73 7.95 -14.78
CA ILE A 330 -25.25 6.84 -15.59
C ILE A 330 -25.86 5.84 -14.63
N GLU A 331 -27.14 5.52 -14.81
CA GLU A 331 -27.78 4.43 -14.09
C GLU A 331 -27.22 3.08 -14.57
N ALA A 332 -26.81 2.24 -13.62
CA ALA A 332 -26.27 0.91 -13.86
C ALA A 332 -27.15 -0.12 -13.14
N GLN A 333 -27.58 -1.13 -13.88
CA GLN A 333 -28.39 -2.22 -13.36
C GLN A 333 -27.50 -3.36 -12.88
N PHE A 334 -27.83 -3.91 -11.72
CA PHE A 334 -27.13 -5.02 -11.12
C PHE A 334 -28.10 -6.13 -10.73
N GLN A 335 -27.61 -7.37 -10.83
CA GLN A 335 -28.30 -8.56 -10.41
C GLN A 335 -27.43 -9.29 -9.39
N ASN A 336 -27.95 -9.48 -8.17
CA ASN A 336 -27.26 -10.25 -7.15
C ASN A 336 -27.26 -11.75 -7.50
N LEU A 337 -26.22 -12.47 -7.12
CA LEU A 337 -26.16 -13.93 -7.24
C LEU A 337 -27.25 -14.59 -6.39
N PRO A 338 -27.80 -15.74 -6.84
CA PRO A 338 -28.65 -16.55 -6.00
C PRO A 338 -27.85 -17.15 -4.82
N GLY A 339 -28.53 -17.37 -3.69
CA GLY A 339 -27.93 -18.04 -2.53
C GLY A 339 -26.85 -17.21 -1.82
N THR A 340 -27.09 -15.91 -1.63
CA THR A 340 -26.09 -15.01 -1.01
C THR A 340 -25.76 -15.35 0.43
N SER A 341 -26.58 -16.13 1.13
CA SER A 341 -26.33 -16.60 2.51
C SER A 341 -25.02 -17.38 2.68
N LYS A 342 -24.40 -17.86 1.59
CA LYS A 342 -23.08 -18.50 1.63
C LYS A 342 -21.91 -17.52 1.84
N PHE A 343 -22.11 -16.23 1.59
CA PHE A 343 -21.03 -15.25 1.72
C PHE A 343 -20.90 -14.78 3.16
N ASN A 344 -19.75 -15.03 3.76
CA ASN A 344 -19.43 -14.58 5.10
C ASN A 344 -18.48 -13.39 5.03
N PHE A 345 -19.00 -12.21 5.35
CA PHE A 345 -18.21 -11.00 5.48
C PHE A 345 -17.83 -10.79 6.94
N GLN A 346 -16.56 -10.98 7.25
CA GLN A 346 -16.00 -10.83 8.59
C GLN A 346 -15.25 -9.50 8.64
N ILE A 347 -15.48 -8.70 9.67
CA ILE A 347 -14.77 -7.44 9.90
C ILE A 347 -14.35 -7.33 11.35
N SER A 348 -13.13 -6.86 11.56
CA SER A 348 -12.53 -6.58 12.86
C SER A 348 -12.10 -5.12 12.93
N GLY A 349 -12.29 -4.48 14.09
CA GLY A 349 -12.03 -3.05 14.29
C GLY A 349 -13.27 -2.22 13.97
N VAL A 350 -13.11 -1.09 13.29
CA VAL A 350 -14.25 -0.22 12.94
C VAL A 350 -15.06 -0.82 11.80
N GLY A 351 -16.39 -0.84 11.97
CA GLY A 351 -17.36 -1.23 10.93
C GLY A 351 -17.50 -0.20 9.80
N ALA A 352 -16.40 0.18 9.16
CA ALA A 352 -16.36 1.24 8.14
C ALA A 352 -16.79 0.76 6.73
N ILE A 353 -16.98 -0.55 6.55
CA ILE A 353 -17.30 -1.16 5.26
C ILE A 353 -18.18 -2.39 5.48
N GLU A 354 -19.07 -2.67 4.53
CA GLU A 354 -19.90 -3.88 4.54
C GLU A 354 -20.11 -4.46 3.14
N LEU A 355 -20.45 -5.74 3.10
CA LEU A 355 -20.77 -6.43 1.86
C LEU A 355 -22.16 -6.01 1.34
N TYR A 356 -22.16 -5.24 0.26
CA TYR A 356 -23.38 -4.69 -0.31
C TYR A 356 -24.13 -5.71 -1.17
N ALA A 357 -23.45 -6.29 -2.16
CA ALA A 357 -23.97 -7.32 -3.06
C ALA A 357 -22.83 -8.09 -3.74
N VAL A 358 -23.13 -9.28 -4.28
CA VAL A 358 -22.18 -10.07 -5.09
C VAL A 358 -22.86 -10.47 -6.40
N THR A 359 -22.37 -9.99 -7.52
CA THR A 359 -22.90 -10.33 -8.84
C THR A 359 -22.06 -11.42 -9.50
N GLU A 360 -22.45 -11.85 -10.70
CA GLU A 360 -21.66 -12.81 -11.50
C GLU A 360 -20.25 -12.33 -11.84
N LYS A 361 -20.01 -11.00 -11.82
CA LYS A 361 -18.75 -10.40 -12.27
C LYS A 361 -18.08 -9.51 -11.23
N THR A 362 -18.81 -9.07 -10.21
CA THR A 362 -18.32 -8.05 -9.27
C THR A 362 -18.75 -8.31 -7.84
N ILE A 363 -17.91 -7.90 -6.89
CA ILE A 363 -18.26 -7.76 -5.49
C ILE A 363 -18.43 -6.28 -5.20
N LEU A 364 -19.54 -5.93 -4.57
CA LEU A 364 -19.87 -4.56 -4.21
C LEU A 364 -19.72 -4.39 -2.69
N PHE A 365 -18.97 -3.38 -2.27
CA PHE A 365 -18.80 -3.01 -0.86
C PHE A 365 -19.30 -1.60 -0.61
N ARG A 366 -20.16 -1.42 0.41
CA ARG A 366 -20.62 -0.10 0.83
C ARG A 366 -19.72 0.43 1.94
N ILE A 367 -19.25 1.67 1.76
CA ILE A 367 -18.48 2.42 2.75
C ILE A 367 -19.44 3.14 3.69
N LEU A 368 -19.26 2.96 5.00
CA LEU A 368 -20.14 3.48 6.06
C LEU A 368 -19.56 4.73 6.73
N GLU A 369 -18.23 4.88 6.73
CA GLU A 369 -17.51 6.02 7.28
C GLU A 369 -16.48 6.54 6.29
N TRP A 370 -15.92 7.73 6.51
CA TRP A 370 -14.91 8.24 5.59
C TRP A 370 -13.60 7.43 5.72
N VAL A 371 -13.18 6.82 4.61
CA VAL A 371 -12.00 5.96 4.55
C VAL A 371 -10.87 6.66 3.80
N GLU A 372 -9.73 6.86 4.46
CA GLU A 372 -8.53 7.43 3.81
C GLU A 372 -7.94 6.47 2.80
N ILE A 373 -7.91 5.19 3.15
CA ILE A 373 -7.24 4.14 2.39
C ILE A 373 -7.91 2.81 2.68
N VAL A 374 -8.20 2.05 1.62
CA VAL A 374 -8.64 0.66 1.72
C VAL A 374 -7.95 -0.16 0.64
N ARG A 375 -7.46 -1.33 1.04
CA ARG A 375 -6.79 -2.30 0.19
C ARG A 375 -7.56 -3.61 0.27
N MET A 376 -7.74 -4.26 -0.88
CA MET A 376 -8.40 -5.54 -1.03
C MET A 376 -7.50 -6.46 -1.84
N ASP A 377 -7.19 -7.61 -1.30
CA ASP A 377 -6.35 -8.63 -1.90
C ASP A 377 -7.21 -9.88 -2.12
N THR A 378 -7.63 -10.12 -3.36
CA THR A 378 -8.42 -11.28 -3.74
C THR A 378 -7.49 -12.42 -4.10
N LEU A 379 -7.47 -13.48 -3.29
CA LEU A 379 -6.65 -14.65 -3.59
C LEU A 379 -7.41 -15.52 -4.61
N VAL A 380 -6.98 -15.54 -5.87
CA VAL A 380 -7.54 -16.45 -6.87
C VAL A 380 -7.04 -17.87 -6.60
N SER A 381 -5.77 -18.00 -6.20
CA SER A 381 -5.17 -19.26 -5.75
C SER A 381 -4.11 -19.03 -4.67
N LYS A 382 -3.41 -20.08 -4.22
CA LYS A 382 -2.23 -19.93 -3.35
C LYS A 382 -1.03 -19.26 -4.05
N ARG A 383 -1.10 -19.07 -5.37
CA ARG A 383 -0.02 -18.53 -6.22
C ARG A 383 -0.41 -17.25 -6.97
N GLU A 384 -1.71 -16.95 -7.00
CA GLU A 384 -2.26 -15.87 -7.83
C GLU A 384 -3.19 -15.01 -6.98
N ARG A 385 -3.05 -13.69 -7.13
CA ARG A 385 -3.75 -12.68 -6.36
C ARG A 385 -4.06 -11.48 -7.25
N ASP A 386 -5.27 -10.95 -7.10
CA ASP A 386 -5.65 -9.64 -7.64
C ASP A 386 -5.66 -8.60 -6.51
N GLU A 387 -5.00 -7.47 -6.73
CA GLU A 387 -4.90 -6.37 -5.76
C GLU A 387 -5.73 -5.17 -6.23
N GLN A 388 -6.63 -4.71 -5.36
CA GLN A 388 -7.39 -3.49 -5.53
C GLN A 388 -7.12 -2.53 -4.38
N PHE A 389 -7.03 -1.25 -4.70
CA PHE A 389 -6.66 -0.22 -3.76
C PHE A 389 -7.42 1.08 -4.05
N PHE A 390 -7.95 1.70 -3.00
CA PHE A 390 -8.78 2.90 -3.09
C PHE A 390 -8.40 3.91 -2.02
N LEU A 391 -8.50 5.20 -2.37
CA LEU A 391 -8.13 6.31 -1.51
C LEU A 391 -9.24 7.35 -1.39
N LYS A 392 -9.32 7.96 -0.20
CA LYS A 392 -10.23 9.07 0.12
C LYS A 392 -11.66 8.79 -0.32
N ILE A 393 -12.23 7.70 0.20
CA ILE A 393 -13.58 7.26 -0.18
C ILE A 393 -14.60 7.80 0.83
N PRO A 394 -15.59 8.60 0.39
CA PRO A 394 -16.60 9.13 1.28
C PRO A 394 -17.63 8.07 1.68
N PRO A 395 -18.37 8.31 2.79
CA PRO A 395 -19.50 7.46 3.20
C PRO A 395 -20.56 7.30 2.10
N GLU A 396 -21.32 6.21 2.21
CA GLU A 396 -22.41 5.80 1.30
C GLU A 396 -21.98 5.50 -0.13
N ARG A 397 -20.66 5.48 -0.41
CA ARG A 397 -20.15 5.04 -1.70
C ARG A 397 -20.00 3.54 -1.74
N ILE A 398 -20.38 2.98 -2.89
CA ILE A 398 -20.26 1.57 -3.17
C ILE A 398 -19.06 1.38 -4.09
N LEU A 399 -18.07 0.65 -3.60
CA LEU A 399 -16.88 0.22 -4.33
C LEU A 399 -17.21 -1.04 -5.12
N GLU A 400 -16.69 -1.12 -6.33
CA GLU A 400 -16.77 -2.30 -7.19
C GLU A 400 -15.38 -2.91 -7.33
N ILE A 401 -15.28 -4.21 -7.11
CA ILE A 401 -14.10 -5.01 -7.46
C ILE A 401 -14.51 -6.24 -8.27
N PRO A 402 -13.59 -6.88 -9.02
CA PRO A 402 -13.88 -8.11 -9.74
C PRO A 402 -14.29 -9.26 -8.82
N PHE A 403 -15.23 -10.09 -9.28
CA PHE A 403 -15.58 -11.38 -8.67
C PHE A 403 -14.97 -12.51 -9.50
N PHE A 404 -14.21 -13.39 -8.86
CA PHE A 404 -13.70 -14.61 -9.47
C PHE A 404 -14.41 -15.81 -8.84
N PRO A 405 -15.20 -16.60 -9.57
CA PRO A 405 -15.89 -17.76 -9.01
C PRO A 405 -14.97 -18.74 -8.25
N GLU A 406 -13.72 -18.80 -8.66
CA GLU A 406 -12.67 -19.65 -8.09
C GLU A 406 -11.96 -19.02 -6.88
N PHE A 407 -12.31 -17.78 -6.48
CA PHE A 407 -11.59 -17.12 -5.40
C PHE A 407 -11.70 -17.94 -4.10
N ARG A 408 -10.53 -18.37 -3.66
CA ARG A 408 -9.94 -18.10 -2.35
C ARG A 408 -10.78 -17.50 -1.24
N ILE A 409 -10.11 -16.49 -0.74
CA ILE A 409 -10.51 -15.58 0.28
C ILE A 409 -10.24 -14.21 -0.34
N LEU A 410 -11.10 -13.26 -0.08
CA LEU A 410 -10.73 -11.88 -0.21
C LEU A 410 -10.38 -11.39 1.18
N CYS A 411 -9.16 -10.91 1.38
CA CYS A 411 -8.78 -10.21 2.60
C CYS A 411 -8.59 -8.72 2.28
N GLY A 412 -8.89 -7.86 3.23
CA GLY A 412 -8.71 -6.43 3.06
C GLY A 412 -8.50 -5.72 4.38
N ALA A 413 -8.06 -4.48 4.28
CA ALA A 413 -7.87 -3.60 5.42
C ALA A 413 -8.06 -2.15 5.02
N GLY A 414 -8.30 -1.29 6.02
CA GLY A 414 -8.41 0.14 5.80
C GLY A 414 -8.10 0.99 7.02
N ILE A 415 -7.90 2.29 6.76
CA ILE A 415 -7.71 3.33 7.77
C ILE A 415 -8.73 4.43 7.50
N THR A 416 -9.50 4.82 8.52
CA THR A 416 -10.46 5.94 8.44
C THR A 416 -9.77 7.29 8.56
N SER A 417 -10.48 8.40 8.26
CA SER A 417 -9.93 9.76 8.49
C SER A 417 -9.62 10.03 9.96
N GLU A 418 -10.33 9.38 10.87
CA GLU A 418 -10.06 9.44 12.32
C GLU A 418 -8.88 8.56 12.75
N ARG A 419 -8.11 7.99 11.80
CA ARG A 419 -6.98 7.08 12.05
C ARG A 419 -7.36 5.79 12.78
N LYS A 420 -8.65 5.39 12.71
CA LYS A 420 -9.08 4.08 13.20
C LYS A 420 -8.85 3.04 12.11
N THR A 421 -8.46 1.84 12.51
CA THR A 421 -8.10 0.75 11.60
C THR A 421 -9.19 -0.31 11.57
N PHE A 422 -9.27 -1.03 10.45
CA PHE A 422 -10.14 -2.20 10.31
C PHE A 422 -9.53 -3.21 9.33
N GLU A 423 -9.83 -4.47 9.54
CA GLU A 423 -9.51 -5.58 8.64
C GLU A 423 -10.76 -6.38 8.35
N PHE A 424 -10.84 -6.98 7.18
CA PHE A 424 -11.97 -7.80 6.80
C PHE A 424 -11.57 -8.98 5.93
N CYS A 425 -12.40 -10.01 5.96
CA CYS A 425 -12.31 -11.16 5.09
C CYS A 425 -13.69 -11.48 4.52
N LEU A 426 -13.75 -11.82 3.24
CA LEU A 426 -14.93 -12.37 2.60
C LEU A 426 -14.65 -13.83 2.22
N LEU A 427 -15.44 -14.73 2.81
CA LEU A 427 -15.40 -16.17 2.54
C LEU A 427 -16.63 -16.55 1.70
N GLY A 428 -16.42 -17.22 0.58
CA GLY A 428 -17.51 -17.72 -0.27
C GLY A 428 -17.90 -19.19 -0.02
N PHE A 429 -17.10 -19.90 0.78
CA PHE A 429 -17.28 -21.31 1.11
C PHE A 429 -16.45 -21.74 2.33
N ASP A 430 -16.76 -22.93 2.82
CA ASP A 430 -16.08 -23.62 3.93
C ASP A 430 -14.79 -24.29 3.42
N TYR A 431 -13.63 -23.75 3.82
CA TYR A 431 -12.30 -24.15 3.32
C TYR A 431 -11.66 -25.32 4.08
#